data_AF-A0AAW3ZNI3-F1
#
_entry.id   AF-A0AAW3ZNI3-F1
#
_cell.length_a   1.000
_cell.length_b   1.000
_cell.length_c   1.000
_cell.angle_alpha   90.00
_cell.angle_beta   90.00
_cell.angle_gamma   90.00
#
_symmetry.space_group_name_H-M   'P 1'
#
loop_
_entity.id
_entity.type
_entity.pdbx_description
1 polymer ?
#
loop_
_entity_poly.entity_id
_entity_poly.type
_entity_poly.pdbx_seq_one_letter_code
_entity_poly.pdbx_strand_id
1 'polypeptide(L)'
;MNLLRLTGLLLGLLLSMDTLAALHKCVDASGKSRYSDIPCPEQEQAEVKPMPGGLNALALNGAVEGVAGLHPTWMQTPAYLQHQVRCMGQLCMCGSWEFKKSEAEQHRLLNALDNLPNLWQRYDALSRERNQRDWAGKQPQSAEGLQRVACEIRVEQKILVELFPKLVPDLVDRHSRSLEWIRRTNERCREPAVPRNHENEAAWYAYQRCRDEASNENSRATQKAQETRDADERLREAMATLELPRPDNSR
;
A
#
# COMPACT_ATOMS: atom_id res chain seq x y z
N MET A 1 -52.24 -2.11 -34.20
CA MET A 1 -51.84 -3.42 -33.63
C MET A 1 -50.35 -3.53 -33.25
N ASN A 2 -49.64 -2.44 -32.91
CA ASN A 2 -48.18 -2.50 -32.65
C ASN A 2 -47.66 -1.80 -31.37
N LEU A 3 -48.52 -1.20 -30.53
CA LEU A 3 -48.05 -0.55 -29.29
C LEU A 3 -47.88 -1.51 -28.10
N LEU A 4 -48.65 -2.60 -28.03
CA LEU A 4 -48.59 -3.57 -26.92
C LEU A 4 -47.37 -4.50 -26.95
N ARG A 5 -46.69 -4.63 -28.11
CA ARG A 5 -45.48 -5.45 -28.22
C ARG A 5 -44.21 -4.69 -27.82
N LEU A 6 -44.20 -3.36 -27.92
CA LEU A 6 -43.05 -2.54 -27.54
C LEU A 6 -42.92 -2.39 -26.01
N THR A 7 -44.04 -2.31 -25.29
CA THR A 7 -44.05 -2.22 -23.83
C THR A 7 -43.63 -3.52 -23.14
N GLY A 8 -43.89 -4.68 -23.75
CA GLY A 8 -43.41 -5.97 -23.24
C GLY A 8 -41.89 -6.14 -23.31
N LEU A 9 -41.26 -5.63 -24.38
CA LEU A 9 -39.80 -5.70 -24.57
C LEU A 9 -39.02 -4.74 -23.66
N LEU A 10 -39.58 -3.58 -23.33
CA LEU A 10 -38.96 -2.64 -22.38
C LEU A 10 -39.03 -3.12 -20.91
N LEU A 11 -40.06 -3.90 -20.55
CA LEU A 11 -40.17 -4.43 -19.19
C LEU A 11 -39.20 -5.61 -18.92
N GLY A 12 -38.84 -6.37 -19.96
CA GLY A 12 -37.86 -7.47 -19.85
C GLY A 12 -36.41 -6.99 -19.66
N LEU A 13 -36.08 -5.80 -20.18
CA LEU A 13 -34.76 -5.18 -20.04
C LEU A 13 -34.51 -4.52 -18.67
N LEU A 14 -35.58 -4.26 -17.90
CA LEU A 14 -35.47 -3.68 -16.54
C LEU A 14 -35.32 -4.73 -15.44
N LEU A 15 -35.49 -6.03 -15.75
CA LEU A 15 -35.36 -7.12 -14.79
C LEU A 15 -34.02 -7.88 -14.90
N SER A 16 -33.13 -7.51 -15.82
CA SER A 16 -31.73 -7.97 -15.84
C SER A 16 -30.83 -7.10 -14.95
N MET A 17 -31.32 -6.71 -13.78
CA MET A 17 -30.48 -6.11 -12.74
C MET A 17 -29.58 -7.22 -12.23
N ASP A 18 -28.29 -7.08 -12.53
CA ASP A 18 -27.21 -7.93 -12.03
C ASP A 18 -27.38 -8.19 -10.54
N THR A 19 -27.71 -9.43 -10.19
CA THR A 19 -27.49 -9.95 -8.84
C THR A 19 -25.98 -10.01 -8.63
N LEU A 20 -25.37 -8.90 -8.23
CA LEU A 20 -24.04 -8.85 -7.65
C LEU A 20 -24.08 -9.68 -6.36
N ALA A 21 -23.81 -10.97 -6.47
CA ALA A 21 -23.59 -11.84 -5.34
C ALA A 21 -22.40 -11.28 -4.54
N ALA A 22 -22.69 -10.63 -3.41
CA ALA A 22 -21.67 -10.17 -2.50
C ALA A 22 -21.04 -11.40 -1.83
N LEU A 23 -19.77 -11.67 -2.14
CA LEU A 23 -19.00 -12.72 -1.48
C LEU A 23 -18.48 -12.19 -0.15
N HIS A 24 -19.04 -12.69 0.94
CA HIS A 24 -18.65 -12.40 2.32
C HIS A 24 -17.52 -13.35 2.75
N LYS A 25 -16.43 -12.80 3.29
CA LYS A 25 -15.35 -13.60 3.90
C LYS A 25 -15.70 -13.91 5.35
N CYS A 26 -16.05 -15.15 5.66
CA CYS A 26 -16.31 -15.63 7.01
C CYS A 26 -15.05 -16.30 7.58
N VAL A 27 -14.77 -16.09 8.86
CA VAL A 27 -13.66 -16.75 9.56
C VAL A 27 -14.28 -17.64 10.63
N ASP A 28 -14.03 -18.95 10.53
CA ASP A 28 -14.55 -19.90 11.52
C ASP A 28 -13.80 -19.82 12.86
N ALA A 29 -14.33 -20.48 13.88
CA ALA A 29 -13.72 -20.51 15.23
C ALA A 29 -12.31 -21.12 15.27
N SER A 30 -11.85 -21.78 14.19
CA SER A 30 -10.49 -22.31 14.04
C SER A 30 -9.53 -21.37 13.31
N GLY A 31 -10.01 -20.19 12.90
CA GLY A 31 -9.23 -19.18 12.16
C GLY A 31 -9.16 -19.43 10.65
N LYS A 32 -9.91 -20.41 10.10
CA LYS A 32 -9.95 -20.68 8.67
C LYS A 32 -10.94 -19.76 7.97
N SER A 33 -10.50 -19.19 6.85
CA SER A 33 -11.31 -18.30 6.02
C SER A 33 -12.12 -19.10 4.99
N ARG A 34 -13.41 -18.80 4.85
CA ARG A 34 -14.27 -19.25 3.76
C ARG A 34 -15.02 -18.08 3.13
N TYR A 35 -15.36 -18.19 1.85
CA TYR A 35 -16.15 -17.17 1.15
C TYR A 35 -17.56 -17.71 0.90
N SER A 36 -18.59 -16.94 1.27
CA SER A 36 -20.00 -17.32 1.12
C SER A 36 -20.78 -16.19 0.46
N ASP A 37 -21.76 -16.59 -0.33
CA ASP A 37 -22.78 -15.76 -0.97
C ASP A 37 -23.91 -15.32 -0.02
N ILE A 38 -23.90 -15.80 1.23
CA ILE A 38 -24.87 -15.46 2.28
C ILE A 38 -24.10 -14.80 3.45
N PRO A 39 -24.66 -13.77 4.13
CA PRO A 39 -24.01 -13.12 5.27
C PRO A 39 -23.61 -14.11 6.38
N CYS A 40 -22.41 -13.95 6.94
CA CYS A 40 -21.90 -14.86 7.97
C CYS A 40 -22.81 -14.84 9.22
N PRO A 41 -23.21 -16.01 9.76
CA PRO A 41 -24.03 -16.07 10.97
C PRO A 41 -23.31 -15.41 12.16
N GLU A 42 -24.05 -14.72 13.03
CA GLU A 42 -23.53 -13.86 14.12
C GLU A 42 -22.49 -14.53 15.05
N GLN A 43 -22.43 -15.86 15.10
CA GLN A 43 -21.45 -16.61 15.91
C GLN A 43 -20.08 -16.83 15.24
N GLU A 44 -19.90 -16.43 13.96
CA GLU A 44 -18.60 -16.40 13.25
C GLU A 44 -18.03 -14.98 13.09
N GLN A 45 -18.68 -13.98 13.69
CA GLN A 45 -18.14 -12.63 13.83
C GLN A 45 -17.22 -12.59 15.05
N ALA A 46 -16.04 -13.21 14.94
CA ALA A 46 -14.96 -12.96 15.89
C ALA A 46 -14.52 -11.49 15.74
N GLU A 47 -15.11 -10.65 16.59
CA GLU A 47 -14.69 -9.33 17.04
C GLU A 47 -13.50 -8.71 16.27
N VAL A 48 -13.80 -7.92 15.25
CA VAL A 48 -13.01 -6.70 15.05
C VAL A 48 -13.50 -5.72 16.11
N LYS A 49 -12.81 -5.71 17.27
CA LYS A 49 -13.11 -4.74 18.33
C LYS A 49 -13.01 -3.31 17.77
N PRO A 50 -14.08 -2.51 17.81
CA PRO A 50 -13.99 -1.09 17.50
C PRO A 50 -13.24 -0.38 18.64
N MET A 51 -12.24 0.44 18.31
CA MET A 51 -11.70 1.41 19.27
C MET A 51 -12.83 2.37 19.69
N PRO A 52 -12.97 2.67 20.99
CA PRO A 52 -13.99 3.59 21.47
C PRO A 52 -13.56 5.03 21.16
N GLY A 53 -14.21 5.64 20.18
CA GLY A 53 -13.97 7.02 19.76
C GLY A 53 -14.68 7.29 18.44
N GLY A 54 -15.95 7.71 18.54
CA GLY A 54 -16.93 7.62 17.46
C GLY A 54 -16.57 8.36 16.16
N LEU A 55 -16.92 7.71 15.05
CA LEU A 55 -17.53 8.32 13.87
C LEU A 55 -18.07 7.20 12.97
N ASN A 56 -19.30 6.79 13.26
CA ASN A 56 -20.14 6.05 12.33
C ASN A 56 -20.63 7.02 11.26
N ALA A 57 -20.27 6.72 10.00
CA ALA A 57 -21.05 6.94 8.77
C ALA A 57 -20.11 7.29 7.63
N LEU A 58 -19.78 6.29 6.79
CA LEU A 58 -19.89 6.35 5.33
C LEU A 58 -19.38 5.00 4.79
N ALA A 59 -20.19 3.97 4.99
CA ALA A 59 -20.20 2.85 4.06
C ALA A 59 -20.91 3.35 2.79
N LEU A 60 -20.15 3.90 1.84
CA LEU A 60 -20.65 4.27 0.52
C LEU A 60 -19.70 3.68 -0.54
N ASN A 61 -20.16 2.55 -1.09
CA ASN A 61 -19.93 2.08 -2.45
C ASN A 61 -18.49 2.15 -3.00
N GLY A 62 -17.77 1.06 -2.77
CA GLY A 62 -16.55 0.71 -3.49
C GLY A 62 -15.83 -0.36 -2.68
N ALA A 63 -15.67 -1.57 -3.22
CA ALA A 63 -14.82 -2.57 -2.59
C ALA A 63 -13.44 -1.94 -2.36
N VAL A 64 -13.09 -1.68 -1.09
CA VAL A 64 -11.76 -1.17 -0.77
C VAL A 64 -10.80 -2.31 -1.03
N GLU A 65 -10.08 -2.26 -2.14
CA GLU A 65 -8.85 -3.04 -2.31
C GLU A 65 -7.87 -2.54 -1.24
N GLY A 66 -7.95 -3.14 -0.05
CA GLY A 66 -7.08 -2.82 1.06
C GLY A 66 -5.68 -3.35 0.80
N VAL A 67 -4.67 -2.55 1.08
CA VAL A 67 -3.28 -3.01 1.15
C VAL A 67 -3.00 -3.31 2.62
N ALA A 68 -2.60 -4.55 2.92
CA ALA A 68 -2.31 -4.96 4.29
C ALA A 68 -1.21 -4.08 4.89
N GLY A 69 -1.44 -3.56 6.10
CA GLY A 69 -0.54 -2.62 6.76
C GLY A 69 -0.79 -1.14 6.43
N LEU A 70 -1.71 -0.79 5.53
CA LEU A 70 -2.13 0.60 5.30
C LEU A 70 -3.54 0.84 5.85
N HIS A 71 -3.79 2.03 6.38
CA HIS A 71 -5.12 2.41 6.85
C HIS A 71 -6.10 2.52 5.66
N PRO A 72 -7.31 1.92 5.73
CA PRO A 72 -8.24 1.88 4.60
C PRO A 72 -8.64 3.25 4.04
N THR A 73 -8.59 4.31 4.85
CA THR A 73 -8.89 5.69 4.43
C THR A 73 -8.00 6.21 3.30
N TRP A 74 -6.77 5.68 3.18
CA TRP A 74 -5.85 6.04 2.10
C TRP A 74 -6.22 5.40 0.76
N MET A 75 -6.98 4.31 0.80
CA MET A 75 -7.42 3.52 -0.35
C MET A 75 -8.85 3.84 -0.79
N GLN A 76 -9.50 4.84 -0.17
CA GLN A 76 -10.81 5.31 -0.60
C GLN A 76 -10.74 5.87 -2.02
N THR A 77 -11.79 5.64 -2.81
CA THR A 77 -11.86 6.22 -4.15
C THR A 77 -12.20 7.71 -4.04
N PRO A 78 -11.43 8.62 -4.68
CA PRO A 78 -11.78 10.05 -4.66
C PRO A 78 -13.14 10.30 -5.33
N ALA A 79 -14.01 11.09 -4.68
CA ALA A 79 -15.40 11.31 -5.12
C ALA A 79 -15.53 11.89 -6.54
N TYR A 80 -14.54 12.66 -6.99
CA TYR A 80 -14.51 13.32 -8.30
C TYR A 80 -13.79 12.48 -9.38
N LEU A 81 -13.51 11.20 -9.11
CA LEU A 81 -12.98 10.29 -10.12
C LEU A 81 -14.09 9.95 -11.13
N GLN A 82 -13.95 10.45 -12.37
CA GLN A 82 -14.92 10.19 -13.44
C GLN A 82 -14.53 9.03 -14.36
N HIS A 83 -13.25 8.66 -14.36
CA HIS A 83 -12.71 7.65 -15.26
C HIS A 83 -12.02 6.53 -14.49
N GLN A 84 -12.17 5.31 -14.99
CA GLN A 84 -11.41 4.18 -14.44
C GLN A 84 -9.94 4.29 -14.82
N VAL A 85 -9.05 4.06 -13.84
CA VAL A 85 -7.61 3.97 -14.10
C VAL A 85 -7.25 2.60 -14.66
N ARG A 86 -6.47 2.57 -15.75
CA ARG A 86 -5.89 1.34 -16.32
C ARG A 86 -4.37 1.49 -16.41
N CYS A 87 -3.63 0.54 -15.86
CA CYS A 87 -2.17 0.51 -15.95
C CYS A 87 -1.73 -0.65 -16.83
N MET A 88 -0.79 -0.38 -17.74
CA MET A 88 -0.18 -1.33 -18.67
C MET A 88 1.33 -1.17 -18.57
N GLY A 89 1.97 -2.01 -17.76
CA GLY A 89 3.40 -1.92 -17.47
C GLY A 89 3.77 -0.58 -16.81
N GLN A 90 4.46 0.28 -17.56
CA GLN A 90 4.95 1.59 -17.09
C GLN A 90 4.02 2.76 -17.44
N LEU A 91 2.88 2.52 -18.08
CA LEU A 91 1.92 3.57 -18.44
C LEU A 91 0.61 3.35 -17.72
N CYS A 92 0.11 4.37 -17.03
CA CYS A 92 -1.26 4.39 -16.52
C CYS A 92 -2.08 5.45 -17.25
N MET A 93 -3.34 5.13 -17.56
CA MET A 93 -4.29 6.02 -18.21
C MET A 93 -5.49 6.26 -17.30
N CYS A 94 -5.99 7.49 -17.30
CA CYS A 94 -7.24 7.89 -16.65
C CYS A 94 -7.94 8.92 -17.54
N GLY A 95 -9.00 8.50 -18.25
CA GLY A 95 -9.60 9.35 -19.29
C GLY A 95 -8.60 9.64 -20.40
N SER A 96 -8.37 10.92 -20.71
CA SER A 96 -7.37 11.38 -21.68
C SER A 96 -5.98 11.64 -21.07
N TRP A 97 -5.82 11.45 -19.76
CA TRP A 97 -4.54 11.69 -19.10
C TRP A 97 -3.67 10.43 -19.08
N GLU A 98 -2.40 10.62 -19.44
CA GLU A 98 -1.36 9.61 -19.40
C GLU A 98 -0.36 9.90 -18.26
N PHE A 99 -0.07 8.87 -17.46
CA PHE A 99 0.87 8.91 -16.35
C PHE A 99 1.97 7.89 -16.60
N LYS A 100 3.15 8.35 -17.02
CA LYS A 100 4.32 7.50 -17.26
C LYS A 100 5.06 7.27 -15.94
N LYS A 101 5.38 6.01 -15.67
CA LYS A 101 6.12 5.51 -14.50
C LYS A 101 7.27 4.63 -14.98
N SER A 102 8.27 5.27 -15.60
CA SER A 102 9.41 4.58 -16.24
C SER A 102 10.42 4.01 -15.24
N GLU A 103 10.21 4.23 -13.94
CA GLU A 103 11.11 3.74 -12.90
C GLU A 103 10.99 2.22 -12.70
N ALA A 104 12.00 1.63 -12.06
CA ALA A 104 11.95 0.26 -11.59
C ALA A 104 10.80 0.07 -10.58
N GLU A 105 10.25 -1.13 -10.49
CA GLU A 105 9.07 -1.42 -9.65
C GLU A 105 9.25 -0.97 -8.19
N GLN A 106 10.43 -1.20 -7.60
CA GLN A 106 10.74 -0.76 -6.24
C GLN A 106 10.64 0.77 -6.09
N HIS A 107 11.20 1.53 -7.02
CA HIS A 107 11.08 2.99 -7.00
C HIS A 107 9.65 3.46 -7.21
N ARG A 108 8.89 2.79 -8.09
CA ARG A 108 7.46 3.09 -8.28
C ARG A 108 6.66 2.88 -7.00
N LEU A 109 6.91 1.78 -6.29
CA LEU A 109 6.27 1.49 -5.00
C LEU A 109 6.59 2.58 -3.96
N LEU A 110 7.89 2.88 -3.76
CA LEU A 110 8.30 3.89 -2.78
C LEU A 110 7.75 5.27 -3.13
N ASN A 111 7.79 5.67 -4.40
CA ASN A 111 7.22 6.93 -4.84
C ASN A 111 5.69 6.98 -4.66
N ALA A 112 4.99 5.86 -4.87
CA ALA A 112 3.55 5.79 -4.64
C ALA A 112 3.22 5.97 -3.15
N LEU A 113 4.00 5.35 -2.26
CA LEU A 113 3.86 5.52 -0.81
C LEU A 113 4.10 6.98 -0.39
N ASP A 114 5.15 7.61 -0.91
CA ASP A 114 5.52 9.00 -0.58
C ASP A 114 4.54 10.03 -1.16
N ASN A 115 4.03 9.80 -2.38
CA ASN A 115 3.17 10.75 -3.07
C ASN A 115 1.74 10.73 -2.56
N LEU A 116 1.22 9.57 -2.13
CA LEU A 116 -0.19 9.41 -1.81
C LEU A 116 -0.69 10.41 -0.73
N PRO A 117 0.04 10.67 0.38
CA PRO A 117 -0.34 11.71 1.33
C PRO A 117 -0.46 13.10 0.71
N ASN A 118 0.52 13.50 -0.09
CA ASN A 118 0.57 14.82 -0.71
C ASN A 118 -0.54 15.00 -1.75
N LEU A 119 -0.85 13.95 -2.52
CA LEU A 119 -1.94 13.96 -3.49
C LEU A 119 -3.29 14.12 -2.80
N TRP A 120 -3.52 13.43 -1.69
CA TRP A 120 -4.73 13.60 -0.89
C TRP A 120 -4.85 15.00 -0.29
N GLN A 121 -3.77 15.57 0.24
CA GLN A 121 -3.77 16.95 0.75
C GLN A 121 -4.15 17.95 -0.35
N ARG A 122 -3.57 17.79 -1.55
CA ARG A 122 -3.88 18.62 -2.72
C ARG A 122 -5.34 18.44 -3.17
N TYR A 123 -5.83 17.20 -3.16
CA TYR A 123 -7.21 16.88 -3.50
C TYR A 123 -8.20 17.54 -2.54
N ASP A 124 -7.96 17.43 -1.23
CA ASP A 124 -8.79 18.03 -0.20
C ASP A 124 -8.82 19.55 -0.31
N ALA A 125 -7.67 20.18 -0.57
CA ALA A 125 -7.58 21.63 -0.77
C ALA A 125 -8.42 22.10 -1.97
N LEU A 126 -8.32 21.43 -3.12
CA LEU A 126 -9.10 21.75 -4.31
C LEU A 126 -10.60 21.48 -4.10
N SER A 127 -10.94 20.40 -3.40
CA SER A 127 -12.32 20.06 -3.04
C SER A 127 -12.94 21.15 -2.16
N ARG A 128 -12.21 21.63 -1.15
CA ARG A 128 -12.66 22.74 -0.29
C ARG A 128 -12.85 24.03 -1.07
N GLU A 129 -11.88 24.42 -1.90
CA GLU A 129 -11.99 25.63 -2.71
C GLU A 129 -13.24 25.60 -3.60
N ARG A 130 -13.50 24.45 -4.23
CA ARG A 130 -14.70 24.24 -5.04
C ARG A 130 -15.96 24.36 -4.21
N ASN A 131 -16.06 23.64 -3.10
CA ASN A 131 -17.23 23.67 -2.22
C ASN A 131 -17.52 25.09 -1.71
N GLN A 132 -16.49 25.84 -1.31
CA GLN A 132 -16.67 27.23 -0.85
C GLN A 132 -17.23 28.15 -1.95
N ARG A 133 -16.79 27.98 -3.20
CA ARG A 133 -17.30 28.77 -4.33
C ARG A 133 -18.74 28.39 -4.69
N ASP A 134 -19.05 27.09 -4.67
CA ASP A 134 -20.39 26.59 -4.93
C ASP A 134 -21.38 27.11 -3.87
N TRP A 135 -20.99 27.09 -2.58
CA TRP A 135 -21.77 27.68 -1.48
C TRP A 135 -21.92 29.20 -1.61
N ALA A 136 -20.92 29.90 -2.13
CA ALA A 136 -20.98 31.34 -2.37
C ALA A 136 -21.80 31.71 -3.63
N GLY A 137 -22.44 30.74 -4.30
CA GLY A 137 -23.23 30.97 -5.52
C GLY A 137 -22.41 31.47 -6.71
N LYS A 138 -21.08 31.28 -6.68
CA LYS A 138 -20.19 31.67 -7.79
C LYS A 138 -20.32 30.65 -8.93
N GLN A 139 -19.97 31.06 -10.15
CA GLN A 139 -19.96 30.14 -11.28
C GLN A 139 -19.05 28.93 -11.00
N PRO A 140 -19.50 27.70 -11.32
CA PRO A 140 -18.72 26.50 -11.08
C PRO A 140 -17.45 26.54 -11.93
N GLN A 141 -16.29 26.45 -11.28
CA GLN A 141 -15.02 26.29 -11.98
C GLN A 141 -14.93 24.88 -12.60
N SER A 142 -14.13 24.78 -13.67
CA SER A 142 -13.79 23.49 -14.28
C SER A 142 -13.36 22.50 -13.19
N ALA A 143 -13.96 21.31 -13.19
CA ALA A 143 -13.58 20.23 -12.29
C ALA A 143 -12.27 19.53 -12.71
N GLU A 144 -11.68 19.93 -13.83
CA GLU A 144 -10.53 19.26 -14.46
C GLU A 144 -9.35 19.09 -13.51
N GLY A 145 -8.98 20.13 -12.74
CA GLY A 145 -7.90 20.04 -11.78
C GLY A 145 -8.16 19.01 -10.67
N LEU A 146 -9.38 18.99 -10.14
CA LEU A 146 -9.80 18.06 -9.10
C LEU A 146 -9.91 16.62 -9.63
N GLN A 147 -10.42 16.46 -10.86
CA GLN A 147 -10.48 15.17 -11.56
C GLN A 147 -9.08 14.62 -11.88
N ARG A 148 -8.15 15.49 -12.30
CA ARG A 148 -6.76 15.09 -12.56
C ARG A 148 -6.07 14.59 -11.30
N VAL A 149 -6.22 15.28 -10.17
CA VAL A 149 -5.65 14.82 -8.89
C VAL A 149 -6.34 13.53 -8.42
N ALA A 150 -7.65 13.38 -8.63
CA ALA A 150 -8.35 12.10 -8.38
C ALA A 150 -7.75 10.94 -9.18
N CYS A 151 -7.43 11.18 -10.45
CA CYS A 151 -6.73 10.21 -11.29
C CYS A 151 -5.32 9.90 -10.77
N GLU A 152 -4.53 10.92 -10.39
CA GLU A 152 -3.20 10.74 -9.81
C GLU A 152 -3.26 9.86 -8.54
N ILE A 153 -4.20 10.14 -7.62
CA ILE A 153 -4.44 9.31 -6.42
C ILE A 153 -4.72 7.87 -6.84
N ARG A 154 -5.64 7.66 -7.79
CA ARG A 154 -6.04 6.30 -8.13
C ARG A 154 -4.96 5.54 -8.91
N VAL A 155 -4.06 6.24 -9.61
CA VAL A 155 -2.83 5.66 -10.17
C VAL A 155 -1.90 5.17 -9.06
N GLU A 156 -1.59 6.01 -8.07
CA GLU A 156 -0.70 5.59 -6.97
C GLU A 156 -1.32 4.43 -6.16
N GLN A 157 -2.62 4.49 -5.86
CA GLN A 157 -3.31 3.38 -5.19
C GLN A 157 -3.24 2.07 -5.98
N LYS A 158 -3.33 2.10 -7.32
CA LYS A 158 -3.15 0.89 -8.15
C LYS A 158 -1.74 0.35 -8.06
N ILE A 159 -0.73 1.23 -8.09
CA ILE A 159 0.67 0.84 -7.91
C ILE A 159 0.88 0.17 -6.55
N LEU A 160 0.28 0.70 -5.49
CA LEU A 160 0.35 0.09 -4.16
C LEU A 160 -0.30 -1.30 -4.13
N VAL A 161 -1.53 -1.44 -4.66
CA VAL A 161 -2.22 -2.74 -4.70
C VAL A 161 -1.42 -3.80 -5.46
N GLU A 162 -0.78 -3.42 -6.56
CA GLU A 162 -0.02 -4.33 -7.42
C GLU A 162 1.37 -4.68 -6.84
N LEU A 163 2.12 -3.67 -6.39
CA LEU A 163 3.54 -3.84 -6.07
C LEU A 163 3.81 -4.09 -4.59
N PHE A 164 2.97 -3.58 -3.68
CA PHE A 164 3.19 -3.71 -2.25
C PHE A 164 3.29 -5.18 -1.78
N PRO A 165 2.33 -6.08 -2.07
CA PRO A 165 2.42 -7.47 -1.63
C PRO A 165 3.59 -8.24 -2.27
N LYS A 166 4.05 -7.79 -3.45
CA LYS A 166 5.15 -8.41 -4.18
C LYS A 166 6.52 -8.00 -3.62
N LEU A 167 6.71 -6.71 -3.33
CA LEU A 167 8.03 -6.15 -3.09
C LEU A 167 8.35 -5.92 -1.62
N VAL A 168 7.36 -5.60 -0.78
CA VAL A 168 7.61 -5.31 0.65
C VAL A 168 8.23 -6.51 1.37
N PRO A 169 7.70 -7.74 1.25
CA PRO A 169 8.30 -8.89 1.93
C PRO A 169 9.75 -9.14 1.50
N ASP A 170 10.04 -9.03 0.20
CA ASP A 170 11.38 -9.26 -0.36
C ASP A 170 12.37 -8.15 0.02
N LEU A 171 11.91 -6.90 0.13
CA LEU A 171 12.74 -5.78 0.57
C LEU A 171 13.15 -5.95 2.04
N VAL A 172 12.19 -6.23 2.91
CA VAL A 172 12.44 -6.47 4.34
C VAL A 172 13.35 -7.69 4.53
N ASP A 173 13.06 -8.81 3.86
CA ASP A 173 13.85 -10.04 3.95
C ASP A 173 15.29 -9.85 3.44
N ARG A 174 15.51 -9.12 2.34
CA ARG A 174 16.87 -8.81 1.84
C ARG A 174 17.66 -7.95 2.83
N HIS A 175 17.03 -6.94 3.44
CA HIS A 175 17.69 -6.11 4.45
C HIS A 175 18.03 -6.93 5.70
N SER A 176 17.06 -7.67 6.25
CA SER A 176 17.26 -8.51 7.44
C SER A 176 18.33 -9.59 7.24
N ARG A 177 18.37 -10.26 6.08
CA ARG A 177 19.41 -11.26 5.78
C ARG A 177 20.81 -10.65 5.69
N SER A 178 20.92 -9.42 5.17
CA SER A 178 22.21 -8.72 5.08
C SER A 178 22.73 -8.37 6.48
N LEU A 179 21.86 -7.89 7.37
CA LEU A 179 22.21 -7.63 8.77
C LEU A 179 22.58 -8.91 9.53
N GLU A 180 21.81 -9.98 9.34
CA GLU A 180 22.06 -11.27 9.97
C GLU A 180 23.39 -11.88 9.49
N TRP A 181 23.74 -11.72 8.21
CA TRP A 181 25.03 -12.15 7.69
C TRP A 181 26.19 -11.41 8.37
N ILE A 182 26.09 -10.07 8.50
CA ILE A 182 27.09 -9.25 9.20
C ILE A 182 27.24 -9.72 10.65
N ARG A 183 26.11 -9.93 11.35
CA ARG A 183 26.09 -10.42 12.73
C ARG A 183 26.81 -11.77 12.86
N ARG A 184 26.45 -12.75 12.05
CA ARG A 184 27.08 -14.10 12.07
C ARG A 184 28.56 -14.05 11.77
N THR A 185 28.96 -13.23 10.80
CA THR A 185 30.37 -13.08 10.41
C THR A 185 31.19 -12.48 11.55
N ASN A 186 30.65 -11.46 12.23
CA ASN A 186 31.27 -10.88 13.42
C ASN A 186 31.34 -11.88 14.59
N GLU A 187 30.30 -12.71 14.79
CA GLU A 187 30.27 -13.71 15.86
C GLU A 187 31.19 -14.91 15.62
N ARG A 188 31.51 -15.21 14.35
CA ARG A 188 32.39 -16.31 13.95
C ARG A 188 33.84 -16.06 14.39
N CYS A 189 34.31 -14.83 14.32
CA CYS A 189 35.67 -14.45 14.68
C CYS A 189 35.73 -13.89 16.10
N ARG A 190 35.62 -14.77 17.11
CA ARG A 190 35.74 -14.35 18.52
C ARG A 190 37.18 -14.08 18.90
N GLU A 191 37.38 -12.98 19.60
CA GLU A 191 38.66 -12.65 20.20
C GLU A 191 39.07 -13.72 21.22
N PRO A 192 40.36 -14.15 21.24
CA PRO A 192 40.82 -15.13 22.22
C PRO A 192 40.68 -14.58 23.65
N ALA A 193 40.16 -15.39 24.57
CA ALA A 193 40.07 -15.02 26.00
C ALA A 193 41.43 -15.12 26.75
N VAL A 194 42.55 -15.06 26.02
CA VAL A 194 43.91 -15.24 26.54
C VAL A 194 44.78 -14.03 26.18
N PRO A 195 45.73 -13.64 27.06
CA PRO A 195 46.60 -12.50 26.81
C PRO A 195 47.50 -12.76 25.60
N ARG A 196 47.81 -11.68 24.87
CA ARG A 196 48.70 -11.73 23.71
C ARG A 196 50.16 -11.86 24.17
N ASN A 197 50.71 -13.07 24.11
CA ASN A 197 52.10 -13.40 24.42
C ASN A 197 52.60 -14.51 23.47
N HIS A 198 53.89 -14.89 23.57
CA HIS A 198 54.51 -15.91 22.72
C HIS A 198 53.83 -17.29 22.84
N GLU A 199 53.28 -17.63 24.00
CA GLU A 199 52.61 -18.92 24.24
C GLU A 199 51.25 -19.01 23.54
N ASN A 200 50.56 -17.87 23.38
CA ASN A 200 49.23 -17.77 22.78
C ASN A 200 49.23 -17.21 21.36
N GLU A 201 50.41 -17.05 20.75
CA GLU A 201 50.58 -16.37 19.47
C GLU A 201 49.76 -17.01 18.34
N ALA A 202 49.69 -18.35 18.30
CA ALA A 202 48.90 -19.10 17.33
C ALA A 202 47.39 -18.78 17.40
N ALA A 203 46.83 -18.61 18.60
CA ALA A 203 45.43 -18.26 18.79
C ALA A 203 45.12 -16.85 18.26
N TRP A 204 46.04 -15.90 18.50
CA TRP A 204 45.93 -14.54 17.99
C TRP A 204 46.09 -14.47 16.46
N TYR A 205 46.99 -15.25 15.87
CA TYR A 205 47.11 -15.35 14.40
C TYR A 205 45.87 -15.96 13.74
N ALA A 206 45.28 -17.01 14.34
CA ALA A 206 44.04 -17.60 13.85
C ALA A 206 42.88 -16.60 13.90
N TYR A 207 42.78 -15.83 14.99
CA TYR A 207 41.81 -14.73 15.11
C TYR A 207 42.01 -13.66 14.05
N GLN A 208 43.25 -13.16 13.86
CA GLN A 208 43.55 -12.15 12.83
C GLN A 208 43.19 -12.64 11.42
N ARG A 209 43.57 -13.87 11.07
CA ARG A 209 43.23 -14.45 9.76
C ARG A 209 41.71 -14.55 9.55
N CYS A 210 40.97 -15.03 10.56
CA CYS A 210 39.51 -15.06 10.52
C CYS A 210 38.95 -13.65 10.28
N ARG A 211 39.44 -12.66 11.03
CA ARG A 211 39.00 -11.27 10.91
C ARG A 211 39.28 -10.67 9.53
N ASP A 212 40.45 -10.95 8.96
CA ASP A 212 40.83 -10.44 7.63
C ASP A 212 39.98 -11.07 6.52
N GLU A 213 39.73 -12.38 6.57
CA GLU A 213 38.82 -13.09 5.66
C GLU A 213 37.38 -12.58 5.79
N ALA A 214 36.90 -12.46 7.03
CA ALA A 214 35.59 -11.91 7.38
C ALA A 214 35.43 -10.46 6.94
N SER A 215 36.49 -9.65 6.95
CA SER A 215 36.44 -8.23 6.56
C SER A 215 35.96 -8.05 5.12
N ASN A 216 36.42 -8.91 4.19
CA ASN A 216 36.01 -8.84 2.79
C ASN A 216 34.54 -9.23 2.60
N GLU A 217 34.08 -10.26 3.29
CA GLU A 217 32.69 -10.70 3.27
C GLU A 217 31.75 -9.67 3.93
N ASN A 218 32.17 -9.12 5.07
CA ASN A 218 31.49 -8.03 5.76
C ASN A 218 31.40 -6.78 4.89
N SER A 219 32.45 -6.42 4.17
CA SER A 219 32.42 -5.25 3.27
C SER A 219 31.33 -5.39 2.21
N ARG A 220 31.22 -6.58 1.58
CA ARG A 220 30.17 -6.86 0.59
C ARG A 220 28.78 -6.88 1.21
N ALA A 221 28.63 -7.48 2.40
CA ALA A 221 27.36 -7.54 3.10
C ALA A 221 26.91 -6.15 3.58
N THR A 222 27.85 -5.31 4.02
CA THR A 222 27.63 -3.93 4.44
C THR A 222 27.19 -3.09 3.25
N GLN A 223 27.81 -3.25 2.08
CA GLN A 223 27.37 -2.58 0.86
C GLN A 223 25.92 -2.94 0.52
N LYS A 224 25.57 -4.23 0.51
CA LYS A 224 24.19 -4.68 0.26
C LYS A 224 23.19 -4.22 1.33
N ALA A 225 23.61 -4.22 2.60
CA ALA A 225 22.80 -3.71 3.69
C ALA A 225 22.55 -2.21 3.50
N GLN A 226 23.55 -1.43 3.06
CA GLN A 226 23.41 -0.01 2.79
C GLN A 226 22.48 0.26 1.59
N GLU A 227 22.62 -0.49 0.50
CA GLU A 227 21.75 -0.39 -0.69
C GLU A 227 20.27 -0.64 -0.35
N THR A 228 20.01 -1.56 0.59
CA THR A 228 18.64 -1.89 1.02
C THR A 228 18.14 -1.02 2.18
N ARG A 229 19.05 -0.43 2.97
CA ARG A 229 18.74 0.41 4.13
C ARG A 229 17.91 1.62 3.73
N ASP A 230 18.36 2.38 2.74
CA ASP A 230 17.68 3.62 2.33
C ASP A 230 16.25 3.33 1.86
N ALA A 231 16.05 2.17 1.21
CA ALA A 231 14.74 1.74 0.76
C ALA A 231 13.85 1.23 1.90
N ASP A 232 14.42 0.53 2.88
CA ASP A 232 13.75 0.03 4.08
C ASP A 232 13.35 1.19 5.02
N GLU A 233 14.23 2.17 5.19
CA GLU A 233 13.97 3.38 5.97
C GLU A 233 12.82 4.20 5.36
N ARG A 234 12.89 4.50 4.05
CA ARG A 234 11.78 5.16 3.34
C ARG A 234 10.48 4.38 3.43
N LEU A 235 10.54 3.06 3.27
CA LEU A 235 9.36 2.21 3.40
C LEU A 235 8.73 2.34 4.80
N ARG A 236 9.54 2.27 5.87
CA ARG A 236 9.06 2.42 7.25
C ARG A 236 8.46 3.79 7.51
N GLU A 237 9.12 4.87 7.07
CA GLU A 237 8.62 6.24 7.25
C GLU A 237 7.27 6.45 6.55
N ALA A 238 7.17 6.01 5.29
CA ALA A 238 5.94 6.14 4.53
C ALA A 238 4.82 5.25 5.11
N MET A 239 5.15 4.02 5.54
CA MET A 239 4.19 3.14 6.22
C MET A 239 3.71 3.74 7.55
N ALA A 240 4.58 4.32 8.37
CA ALA A 240 4.19 4.96 9.62
C ALA A 240 3.15 6.08 9.40
N THR A 241 3.25 6.80 8.28
CA THR A 241 2.24 7.80 7.89
C THR A 241 0.93 7.16 7.45
N LEU A 242 1.02 6.12 6.62
CA LEU A 242 -0.14 5.50 5.98
C LEU A 242 -0.85 4.46 6.85
N GLU A 243 -0.25 4.00 7.94
CA GLU A 243 -0.86 3.14 8.98
C GLU A 243 -1.91 3.89 9.81
N LEU A 244 -1.78 5.21 9.89
CA LEU A 244 -2.72 6.08 10.59
C LEU A 244 -3.88 6.49 9.68
N PRO A 245 -5.06 6.80 10.23
CA PRO A 245 -6.15 7.36 9.45
C PRO A 245 -5.72 8.65 8.75
N ARG A 246 -6.18 8.81 7.50
CA ARG A 246 -5.97 10.03 6.73
C ARG A 246 -6.55 11.21 7.53
N PRO A 247 -5.79 12.31 7.73
CA PRO A 247 -6.30 13.48 8.43
C PRO A 247 -7.57 13.99 7.77
N ASP A 248 -8.63 14.15 8.55
CA ASP A 248 -9.86 14.75 8.06
C ASP A 248 -9.69 16.26 7.94
N ASN A 249 -9.34 16.71 6.74
CA ASN A 249 -9.21 18.12 6.43
C ASN A 249 -10.54 18.74 5.94
N SER A 250 -11.69 18.10 6.17
CA SER A 250 -12.99 18.61 5.68
C SER A 250 -13.61 19.72 6.53
N ARG A 251 -12.95 20.13 7.63
CA ARG A 251 -13.38 21.23 8.51
C ARG A 251 -12.90 22.60 8.03
#